data_AF-A0A401TSN2-F1
#
_entry.id   AF-A0A401TSN2-F1
#
_cell.length_a   1.000
_cell.length_b   1.000
_cell.length_c   1.000
_cell.angle_alpha   90.00
_cell.angle_beta   90.00
_cell.angle_gamma   90.00
#
_symmetry.space_group_name_H-M   'P 1'
#
loop_
_entity.id
_entity.type
_entity.pdbx_description
1 polymer ?
#
loop_
_entity_poly.entity_id
_entity_poly.type
_entity_poly.pdbx_seq_one_letter_code
_entity_poly.pdbx_strand_id
1 'polypeptide(L)'
;MLGARAGSGLGEVLVPAEVWDALRADPRLPEFEGSHEVEVGLRQGPRPPRGMCTLSLTPRHSGPWHWLARAREEFVRLCGSVLPGQRPGGRDAVPPAPSPAPSDDLCPICLGEIGERRSLNRCGHSFCDPCLQGAFRVRPVCPVCGLVYGTVTGDQPPGGSMSSARQQSLHLPGYEGSATIQITYTIPSGIQGVRG
;
A
#
# COMPACT_ATOMS: atom_id res chain seq x y z
N MET A 1 -21.59 -6.37 -9.52
CA MET A 1 -20.96 -7.24 -8.49
C MET A 1 -19.65 -6.59 -8.07
N LEU A 2 -19.37 -6.50 -6.78
CA LEU A 2 -18.13 -5.92 -6.27
C LEU A 2 -16.97 -6.92 -6.48
N GLY A 3 -15.97 -6.56 -7.28
CA GLY A 3 -14.79 -7.39 -7.52
C GLY A 3 -13.87 -7.52 -6.30
N ALA A 4 -12.83 -8.35 -6.46
CA ALA A 4 -11.76 -8.49 -5.48
C ALA A 4 -11.08 -7.13 -5.22
N ARG A 5 -10.84 -6.79 -3.95
CA ARG A 5 -10.18 -5.54 -3.55
C ARG A 5 -9.43 -5.70 -2.23
N ALA A 6 -8.51 -4.77 -1.96
CA ALA A 6 -7.82 -4.71 -0.68
C ALA A 6 -8.82 -4.60 0.49
N GLY A 7 -8.56 -5.37 1.55
CA GLY A 7 -9.26 -5.31 2.83
C GLY A 7 -8.65 -4.24 3.77
N SER A 8 -9.12 -4.24 5.01
CA SER A 8 -8.69 -3.27 6.03
C SER A 8 -7.25 -3.50 6.53
N GLY A 9 -6.79 -4.74 6.56
CA GLY A 9 -5.45 -5.12 7.01
C GLY A 9 -4.40 -5.13 5.89
N LEU A 10 -3.12 -5.02 6.29
CA LEU A 10 -1.97 -4.99 5.37
C LEU A 10 -1.91 -6.20 4.42
N GLY A 11 -2.36 -7.38 4.86
CA GLY A 11 -2.45 -8.61 4.06
C GLY A 11 -3.88 -9.09 3.81
N GLU A 12 -4.90 -8.25 3.98
CA GLU A 12 -6.30 -8.67 3.81
C GLU A 12 -6.83 -8.37 2.40
N VAL A 13 -7.59 -9.31 1.83
CA VAL A 13 -8.26 -9.13 0.54
C VAL A 13 -9.72 -9.56 0.65
N LEU A 14 -10.62 -8.69 0.22
CA LEU A 14 -12.06 -8.96 0.20
C LEU A 14 -12.47 -9.42 -1.19
N VAL A 15 -12.98 -10.65 -1.29
CA VAL A 15 -13.37 -11.29 -2.55
C VAL A 15 -14.82 -11.76 -2.50
N PRO A 16 -15.54 -11.87 -3.63
CA PRO A 16 -16.77 -12.65 -3.70
C PRO A 16 -16.53 -14.11 -3.31
N ALA A 17 -17.52 -14.76 -2.69
CA ALA A 17 -17.38 -16.15 -2.25
C ALA A 17 -17.07 -17.10 -3.42
N GLU A 18 -17.67 -16.86 -4.58
CA GLU A 18 -17.43 -17.61 -5.81
C GLU A 18 -15.99 -17.50 -6.33
N VAL A 19 -15.33 -16.36 -6.09
CA VAL A 19 -13.92 -16.17 -6.46
C VAL A 19 -13.03 -17.01 -5.56
N TRP A 20 -13.34 -17.10 -4.26
CA TRP A 20 -12.60 -17.96 -3.35
C TRP A 20 -12.76 -19.44 -3.69
N ASP A 21 -13.98 -19.87 -4.03
CA ASP A 21 -14.25 -21.25 -4.45
C ASP A 21 -13.48 -21.63 -5.72
N ALA A 22 -13.46 -20.75 -6.71
CA ALA A 22 -12.71 -20.96 -7.94
C ALA A 22 -11.19 -20.92 -7.70
N LEU A 23 -10.71 -20.03 -6.84
CA LEU A 23 -9.27 -19.89 -6.53
C LEU A 23 -8.71 -21.13 -5.84
N ARG A 24 -9.48 -21.80 -4.97
CA ARG A 24 -9.06 -23.05 -4.32
C ARG A 24 -8.84 -24.20 -5.30
N ALA A 25 -9.40 -24.13 -6.50
CA ALA A 25 -9.20 -25.11 -7.57
C ALA A 25 -8.18 -24.64 -8.63
N ASP A 26 -7.66 -23.41 -8.54
CA ASP A 26 -6.74 -22.83 -9.51
C ASP A 26 -5.29 -23.18 -9.17
N PRO A 27 -4.51 -23.80 -10.09
CA PRO A 27 -3.12 -24.19 -9.84
C PRO A 27 -2.19 -23.00 -9.57
N ARG A 28 -2.59 -21.78 -9.93
CA ARG A 28 -1.80 -20.55 -9.68
C ARG A 28 -1.80 -20.15 -8.20
N LEU A 29 -2.72 -20.66 -7.38
CA LEU A 29 -2.75 -20.35 -5.95
C LEU A 29 -1.50 -20.88 -5.20
N PRO A 30 -1.13 -22.18 -5.27
CA PRO A 30 0.10 -22.66 -4.64
C PRO A 30 1.38 -22.06 -5.25
N GLU A 31 1.39 -21.74 -6.55
CA GLU A 31 2.50 -21.02 -7.19
C GLU A 31 2.67 -19.61 -6.61
N PHE A 32 1.56 -18.90 -6.41
CA PHE A 32 1.54 -17.59 -5.78
C PHE A 32 2.06 -17.68 -4.33
N GLU A 33 1.55 -18.62 -3.53
CA GLU A 33 1.98 -18.83 -2.13
C GLU A 33 3.48 -19.13 -2.02
N GLY A 34 4.03 -19.95 -2.92
CA GLY A 34 5.46 -20.26 -2.95
C GLY A 34 6.33 -19.08 -3.38
N SER A 35 5.97 -18.40 -4.47
CA SER A 35 6.74 -17.26 -5.00
C SER A 35 6.75 -16.04 -4.08
N HIS A 36 5.67 -15.86 -3.32
CA HIS A 36 5.49 -14.75 -2.40
C HIS A 36 5.68 -15.15 -0.94
N GLU A 37 6.16 -16.36 -0.63
CA GLU A 37 6.39 -16.88 0.73
C GLU A 37 5.25 -16.56 1.72
N VAL A 38 4.00 -16.69 1.27
CA VAL A 38 2.78 -16.45 2.05
C VAL A 38 1.92 -17.71 2.11
N GLU A 39 1.00 -17.73 3.07
CA GLU A 39 -0.11 -18.66 3.14
C GLU A 39 -1.42 -17.88 2.98
N VAL A 40 -2.26 -18.29 2.05
CA VAL A 40 -3.54 -17.66 1.75
C VAL A 40 -4.66 -18.47 2.40
N GLY A 41 -5.37 -17.84 3.33
CA GLY A 41 -6.46 -18.49 4.04
C GLY A 41 -7.66 -17.59 4.28
N LEU A 42 -8.77 -18.17 4.73
CA LEU A 42 -9.89 -17.40 5.25
C LEU A 42 -9.49 -16.72 6.56
N ARG A 43 -9.72 -15.42 6.65
CA ARG A 43 -9.47 -14.66 7.87
C ARG A 43 -10.48 -15.02 8.97
N GLN A 44 -9.98 -15.28 10.18
CA GLN A 44 -10.81 -15.37 11.37
C GLN A 44 -11.12 -13.94 11.88
N GLY A 45 -12.41 -13.60 12.05
CA GLY A 45 -12.80 -12.27 12.54
C GLY A 45 -14.23 -11.86 12.17
N PRO A 46 -14.56 -10.55 12.23
CA PRO A 46 -15.87 -10.04 11.88
C PRO A 46 -16.31 -10.49 10.49
N ARG A 47 -17.59 -10.90 10.38
CA ARG A 47 -18.13 -11.44 9.14
C ARG A 47 -18.20 -10.34 8.08
N PRO A 48 -17.67 -10.57 6.86
CA PRO A 48 -17.78 -9.62 5.75
C PRO A 48 -19.23 -9.46 5.29
N PRO A 49 -19.52 -8.49 4.39
CA PRO A 49 -20.82 -8.35 3.74
C PRO A 49 -21.30 -9.68 3.11
N ARG A 50 -22.62 -9.87 3.02
CA ARG A 50 -23.20 -11.08 2.41
C ARG A 50 -22.63 -11.31 1.00
N GLY A 51 -22.23 -12.55 0.73
CA GLY A 51 -21.65 -12.95 -0.55
C GLY A 51 -20.16 -12.62 -0.71
N MET A 52 -19.50 -12.11 0.33
CA MET A 52 -18.05 -11.86 0.31
C MET A 52 -17.32 -12.71 1.36
N CYS A 53 -16.03 -12.93 1.13
CA CYS A 53 -15.07 -13.58 2.02
C CYS A 53 -13.86 -12.65 2.21
N THR A 54 -13.35 -12.56 3.44
CA THR A 54 -12.06 -11.90 3.70
C THR A 54 -10.97 -12.95 3.74
N LEU A 55 -10.04 -12.86 2.80
CA LEU A 55 -8.83 -13.67 2.74
C LEU A 55 -7.67 -12.94 3.45
N SER A 56 -6.78 -13.71 4.05
CA SER A 56 -5.56 -13.24 4.71
C SER A 56 -4.34 -13.83 4.01
N LEU A 57 -3.37 -12.99 3.67
CA LEU A 57 -2.03 -13.38 3.26
C LEU A 57 -1.14 -13.36 4.50
N THR A 58 -0.77 -14.54 4.98
CA THR A 58 0.04 -14.72 6.19
C THR A 58 1.50 -14.96 5.78
N PRO A 59 2.44 -14.06 6.12
CA PRO A 59 3.86 -14.27 5.80
C PRO A 59 4.43 -15.52 6.48
N ARG A 60 5.22 -16.32 5.75
CA ARG A 60 5.96 -17.46 6.33
C ARG A 60 7.24 -17.05 7.07
N HIS A 61 7.70 -15.82 6.83
CA HIS A 61 8.85 -15.22 7.51
C HIS A 61 8.54 -13.77 7.91
N SER A 62 9.32 -13.23 8.84
CA SER A 62 9.32 -11.79 9.09
C SER A 62 9.94 -11.06 7.90
N GLY A 63 9.22 -10.09 7.34
CA GLY A 63 9.67 -9.29 6.21
C GLY A 63 9.21 -7.84 6.35
N PRO A 64 9.76 -6.91 5.55
CA PRO A 64 9.32 -5.53 5.59
C PRO A 64 7.88 -5.40 5.08
N TRP A 65 7.08 -4.53 5.69
CA TRP A 65 5.64 -4.39 5.39
C TRP A 65 5.31 -4.11 3.92
N HIS A 66 6.21 -3.44 3.17
CA HIS A 66 5.99 -3.10 1.77
C HIS A 66 6.02 -4.33 0.84
N TRP A 67 6.69 -5.40 1.25
CA TRP A 67 6.68 -6.67 0.54
C TRP A 67 5.28 -7.31 0.60
N LEU A 68 4.68 -7.37 1.79
CA LEU A 68 3.33 -7.90 1.97
C LEU A 68 2.29 -7.04 1.25
N ALA A 69 2.51 -5.71 1.22
CA ALA A 69 1.67 -4.80 0.46
C ALA A 69 1.70 -5.10 -1.05
N ARG A 70 2.86 -5.42 -1.64
CA ARG A 70 2.96 -5.83 -3.05
C ARG A 70 2.31 -7.18 -3.30
N ALA A 71 2.58 -8.17 -2.45
CA ALA A 71 1.95 -9.49 -2.53
C ALA A 71 0.41 -9.35 -2.53
N ARG A 72 -0.13 -8.46 -1.70
CA ARG A 72 -1.57 -8.16 -1.69
C ARG A 72 -2.09 -7.61 -3.02
N GLU A 73 -1.37 -6.67 -3.64
CA GLU A 73 -1.77 -6.09 -4.93
C GLU A 73 -1.77 -7.14 -6.05
N GLU A 74 -0.75 -7.99 -6.10
CA GLU A 74 -0.67 -9.08 -7.06
C GLU A 74 -1.74 -10.15 -6.83
N PHE A 75 -2.04 -10.46 -5.56
CA PHE A 75 -3.10 -11.39 -5.22
C PHE A 75 -4.50 -10.90 -5.63
N VAL A 76 -4.77 -9.59 -5.51
CA VAL A 76 -6.03 -8.99 -6.01
C VAL A 76 -6.16 -9.19 -7.52
N ARG A 77 -5.05 -9.03 -8.27
CA ARG A 77 -5.03 -9.27 -9.73
C ARG A 77 -5.28 -10.75 -10.06
N LEU A 78 -4.65 -11.66 -9.32
CA LEU A 78 -4.89 -13.10 -9.46
C LEU A 78 -6.38 -13.41 -9.27
N CYS A 79 -6.99 -12.95 -8.17
CA CYS A 79 -8.41 -13.13 -7.88
C CYS A 79 -9.33 -12.63 -9.01
N GLY A 80 -8.99 -11.49 -9.64
CA GLY A 80 -9.75 -10.94 -10.76
C GLY A 80 -9.69 -11.78 -12.05
N SER A 81 -8.71 -12.67 -12.17
CA SER A 81 -8.46 -13.48 -13.38
C SER A 81 -9.00 -14.92 -13.30
N VAL A 82 -9.60 -15.31 -12.17
CA VAL A 82 -9.95 -16.73 -11.88
C VAL A 82 -11.37 -17.09 -12.31
N LEU A 83 -12.25 -16.11 -12.57
CA LEU A 83 -13.60 -16.39 -13.07
C LEU A 83 -13.68 -16.29 -14.62
N PRO A 84 -14.04 -17.37 -15.32
CA PRO A 84 -14.44 -17.31 -16.73
C PRO A 84 -15.92 -16.93 -16.85
N GLY A 85 -16.26 -15.81 -17.51
CA GLY A 85 -17.62 -15.61 -18.03
C GLY A 85 -18.38 -14.31 -17.70
N GLN A 86 -17.78 -13.13 -17.89
CA GLN A 86 -18.56 -11.95 -18.28
C GLN A 86 -18.37 -11.70 -19.78
N ARG A 87 -19.18 -12.36 -20.62
CA ARG A 87 -19.48 -11.85 -21.97
C ARG A 87 -20.58 -10.79 -21.80
N PRO A 88 -20.42 -9.55 -22.28
CA PRO A 88 -21.54 -8.61 -22.32
C PRO A 88 -22.49 -9.03 -23.45
N GLY A 89 -23.60 -9.66 -23.09
CA GLY A 89 -24.75 -9.86 -23.98
C GLY A 89 -25.55 -8.56 -24.06
N GLY A 90 -25.67 -8.04 -25.27
CA GLY A 90 -26.17 -6.70 -25.57
C GLY A 90 -27.63 -6.42 -25.20
N ARG A 91 -27.86 -5.12 -25.00
CA ARG A 91 -29.07 -4.42 -25.41
C ARG A 91 -28.58 -3.17 -26.11
N ASP A 92 -29.18 -2.86 -27.26
CA ASP A 92 -28.80 -1.78 -28.17
C ASP A 92 -28.62 -0.45 -27.43
N ALA A 93 -27.38 -0.15 -27.09
CA ALA A 93 -26.92 1.16 -26.74
C ALA A 93 -25.65 1.35 -27.54
N VAL A 94 -25.67 2.36 -28.42
CA VAL A 94 -24.48 2.90 -29.08
C VAL A 94 -23.37 2.91 -28.02
N PRO A 95 -22.25 2.21 -28.24
CA PRO A 95 -21.20 2.17 -27.24
C PRO A 95 -20.80 3.61 -26.95
N PRO A 96 -20.80 4.08 -25.69
CA PRO A 96 -20.02 5.26 -25.38
C PRO A 96 -18.62 4.95 -25.91
N ALA A 97 -18.08 5.87 -26.72
CA ALA A 97 -16.72 5.80 -27.21
C ALA A 97 -15.82 5.27 -26.09
N PRO A 98 -14.89 4.33 -26.39
CA PRO A 98 -14.08 3.71 -25.35
C PRO A 98 -13.54 4.83 -24.47
N SER A 99 -14.02 4.85 -23.23
CA SER A 99 -13.31 5.58 -22.18
C SER A 99 -11.92 4.96 -22.24
N PRO A 100 -10.86 5.74 -22.47
CA PRO A 100 -9.53 5.17 -22.52
C PRO A 100 -9.40 4.31 -21.26
N ALA A 101 -9.02 3.04 -21.44
CA ALA A 101 -8.54 2.22 -20.33
C ALA A 101 -7.62 3.11 -19.48
N PRO A 102 -7.64 3.05 -18.14
CA PRO A 102 -6.72 3.85 -17.34
C PRO A 102 -5.32 3.52 -17.83
N SER A 103 -4.79 4.39 -18.68
CA SER A 103 -3.61 4.07 -19.44
C SER A 103 -2.47 4.17 -18.45
N ASP A 104 -1.59 3.18 -18.45
CA ASP A 104 -0.26 3.25 -17.82
C ASP A 104 0.61 4.39 -18.41
N ASP A 105 0.00 5.25 -19.24
CA ASP A 105 0.53 6.40 -19.94
C ASP A 105 0.01 7.74 -19.39
N LEU A 106 -0.87 7.75 -18.38
CA LEU A 106 -1.22 9.00 -17.68
C LEU A 106 -0.32 9.25 -16.47
N CYS A 107 0.21 10.46 -16.38
CA CYS A 107 1.01 10.89 -15.26
C CYS A 107 0.08 11.20 -14.07
N PRO A 108 0.23 10.52 -12.92
CA PRO A 108 -0.66 10.72 -11.77
C PRO A 108 -0.47 12.08 -11.08
N ILE A 109 0.51 12.88 -11.49
CA ILE A 109 0.78 14.22 -10.94
C ILE A 109 0.07 15.31 -11.75
N CYS A 110 0.23 15.33 -13.07
CA CYS A 110 -0.41 16.34 -13.93
C CYS A 110 -1.73 15.86 -14.55
N LEU A 111 -2.07 14.57 -14.40
CA LEU A 111 -3.26 13.91 -14.96
C LEU A 111 -3.34 13.92 -16.50
N GLY A 112 -2.27 14.32 -17.20
CA GLY A 112 -2.10 14.23 -18.65
C GLY A 112 -1.22 13.05 -19.07
N GLU A 113 -0.99 12.91 -20.38
CA GLU A 113 -0.06 11.90 -20.91
C GLU A 113 1.36 12.09 -20.36
N ILE A 114 2.06 10.98 -20.13
CA ILE A 114 3.44 10.97 -19.66
C ILE A 114 4.36 11.46 -20.79
N GLY A 115 4.69 12.75 -20.77
CA GLY A 115 5.82 13.32 -21.51
C GLY A 115 7.14 13.05 -20.78
N GLU A 116 8.21 12.73 -21.51
CA GLU A 116 9.54 12.40 -20.94
C GLU A 116 9.44 11.39 -19.78
N ARG A 117 9.06 10.15 -20.12
CA ARG A 117 8.76 9.09 -19.14
C ARG A 117 9.94 8.83 -18.21
N ARG A 118 9.71 8.97 -16.91
CA ARG A 118 10.61 8.49 -15.87
C ARG A 118 9.92 7.52 -14.94
N SER A 119 10.47 6.31 -14.86
CA SER A 119 10.03 5.27 -13.93
C SER A 119 10.96 5.18 -12.73
N LEU A 120 10.38 5.10 -11.54
CA LEU A 120 11.15 4.92 -10.32
C LEU A 120 11.62 3.47 -10.18
N ASN A 121 12.93 3.26 -10.17
CA ASN A 121 13.57 1.93 -10.26
C ASN A 121 13.14 0.93 -9.18
N ARG A 122 12.79 1.37 -7.97
CA ARG A 122 12.42 0.45 -6.88
C ARG A 122 10.95 0.10 -6.85
N CYS A 123 10.04 0.99 -7.26
CA CYS A 123 8.58 0.75 -7.19
C CYS A 123 7.87 0.68 -8.55
N GLY A 124 8.55 0.94 -9.67
CA GLY A 124 7.98 0.81 -11.01
C GLY A 124 7.06 1.94 -11.47
N HIS A 125 6.47 2.72 -10.56
CA HIS A 125 5.60 3.85 -10.92
C HIS A 125 6.28 4.86 -11.86
N SER A 126 5.54 5.28 -12.89
CA SER A 126 5.99 6.20 -13.94
C SER A 126 5.31 7.57 -13.85
N PHE A 127 6.04 8.60 -14.25
CA PHE A 127 5.61 9.99 -14.21
C PHE A 127 6.26 10.74 -15.38
N CYS A 128 5.79 11.95 -15.68
CA CYS A 128 6.61 12.90 -16.45
C CYS A 128 7.86 13.25 -15.63
N ASP A 129 9.03 13.31 -16.25
CA ASP A 129 10.26 13.73 -15.58
C ASP A 129 10.12 15.08 -14.82
N PRO A 130 9.60 16.17 -15.43
CA PRO A 130 9.44 17.44 -14.71
C PRO A 130 8.47 17.36 -13.53
N CYS A 131 7.39 16.56 -13.64
CA CYS A 131 6.45 16.35 -12.56
C CYS A 131 7.11 15.62 -11.39
N LEU A 132 7.89 14.57 -11.68
CA LEU A 132 8.60 13.81 -10.66
C LEU A 132 9.69 14.65 -10.00
N GLN A 133 10.44 15.45 -10.76
CA GLN A 133 11.41 16.38 -10.20
C GLN A 133 10.74 17.40 -9.26
N GLY A 134 9.61 17.98 -9.67
CA GLY A 134 8.83 18.91 -8.83
C GLY A 134 8.35 18.27 -7.53
N ALA A 135 7.81 17.04 -7.61
CA ALA A 135 7.40 16.30 -6.43
C ALA A 135 8.59 16.00 -5.50
N PHE A 136 9.74 15.60 -6.05
CA PHE A 136 10.94 15.27 -5.28
C PHE A 136 11.60 16.48 -4.63
N ARG A 137 11.42 17.69 -5.16
CA ARG A 137 11.86 18.93 -4.49
C ARG A 137 11.10 19.18 -3.19
N VAL A 138 9.83 18.78 -3.12
CA VAL A 138 9.01 18.93 -1.91
C VAL A 138 9.25 17.78 -0.94
N ARG A 139 9.21 16.54 -1.45
CA ARG A 139 9.45 15.35 -0.64
C ARG A 139 9.95 14.21 -1.53
N PRO A 140 11.12 13.60 -1.24
CA PRO A 140 11.69 12.55 -2.08
C PRO A 140 11.00 11.20 -1.82
N VAL A 141 9.71 11.12 -2.07
CA VAL A 141 8.89 9.91 -1.94
C VAL A 141 8.11 9.67 -3.23
N CYS A 142 7.83 8.41 -3.57
CA CYS A 142 6.92 8.09 -4.65
C CYS A 142 5.52 8.68 -4.35
N PRO A 143 4.95 9.53 -5.22
CA PRO A 143 3.61 10.09 -5.02
C PRO A 143 2.48 9.06 -5.01
N VAL A 144 2.73 7.84 -5.51
CA VAL A 144 1.72 6.78 -5.59
C VAL A 144 1.77 5.87 -4.35
N CYS A 145 2.95 5.36 -3.98
CA CYS A 145 3.07 4.36 -2.91
C CYS A 145 3.84 4.82 -1.66
N GLY A 146 4.38 6.04 -1.66
CA GLY A 146 5.11 6.60 -0.52
C GLY A 146 6.51 6.03 -0.28
N LEU A 147 7.02 5.13 -1.15
CA LEU A 147 8.38 4.62 -1.03
C LEU A 147 9.40 5.76 -1.06
N VAL A 148 10.35 5.77 -0.12
CA VAL A 148 11.30 6.87 0.13
C VAL A 148 12.54 6.75 -0.75
N TYR A 149 12.85 7.78 -1.55
CA TYR A 149 13.97 7.91 -2.50
C TYR A 149 15.10 8.86 -2.08
N GLY A 150 14.97 9.50 -0.94
CA GLY A 150 16.02 10.35 -0.36
C GLY A 150 15.76 10.60 1.12
N THR A 151 16.52 11.53 1.71
CA THR A 151 16.29 11.92 3.10
C THR A 151 15.00 12.72 3.20
N VAL A 152 14.07 12.26 4.03
CA VAL A 152 12.85 13.01 4.35
C VAL A 152 13.12 13.80 5.62
N THR A 153 13.10 15.12 5.48
CA THR A 153 13.19 16.06 6.61
C THR A 153 11.82 16.68 6.88
N GLY A 154 11.57 17.04 8.13
CA GLY A 154 10.40 17.84 8.53
C GLY A 154 10.75 19.31 8.66
N ASP A 155 9.79 20.08 9.15
CA ASP A 155 9.89 21.52 9.44
C ASP A 155 10.10 21.79 10.94
N GLN A 156 10.83 20.91 11.63
CA GLN A 156 11.10 21.06 13.06
C GLN A 156 11.72 22.44 13.35
N PRO A 157 11.12 23.25 14.24
CA PRO A 157 11.59 24.61 14.48
C PRO A 157 13.00 24.63 15.10
N PRO A 158 13.78 25.68 14.82
CA PRO A 158 15.11 25.84 15.42
C PRO A 158 15.01 26.07 16.93
N GLY A 159 16.08 25.73 17.65
CA GLY A 159 16.14 25.89 19.11
C GLY A 159 15.43 24.79 19.89
N GLY A 160 14.75 23.86 19.21
CA GLY A 160 14.29 22.62 19.83
C GLY A 160 15.46 21.77 20.31
N SER A 161 15.35 21.20 21.51
CA SER A 161 16.32 20.25 22.04
C SER A 161 15.65 18.94 22.43
N MET A 162 16.41 17.85 22.36
CA MET A 162 16.03 16.53 22.81
C MET A 162 17.10 16.01 23.77
N SER A 163 16.69 15.54 24.93
CA SER A 163 17.54 14.78 25.85
C SER A 163 16.91 13.42 26.14
N SER A 164 17.75 12.44 26.43
CA SER A 164 17.29 11.11 26.82
C SER A 164 17.97 10.66 28.10
N ALA A 165 17.22 9.96 28.94
CA ALA A 165 17.71 9.39 30.18
C ALA A 165 17.11 7.99 30.36
N ARG A 166 17.93 7.05 30.83
CA ARG A 166 17.46 5.72 31.21
C ARG A 166 17.00 5.75 32.65
N GLN A 167 15.71 5.52 32.87
CA GLN A 167 15.04 5.50 34.16
C GLN A 167 14.91 4.05 34.64
N GLN A 168 15.73 3.63 35.61
CA GLN A 168 15.76 2.26 36.12
C GLN A 168 14.55 1.92 36.98
N SER A 169 14.01 2.92 37.70
CA SER A 169 12.86 2.76 38.59
C SER A 169 11.51 2.92 37.91
N LEU A 170 11.50 3.47 36.70
CA LEU A 170 10.28 3.66 35.92
C LEU A 170 10.08 2.44 35.03
N HIS A 171 8.96 1.76 35.22
CA HIS A 171 8.54 0.60 34.45
C HIS A 171 7.24 0.88 33.73
N LEU A 172 7.20 0.60 32.43
CA LEU A 172 5.98 0.72 31.65
C LEU A 172 5.12 -0.54 31.84
N PRO A 173 3.77 -0.40 31.86
CA PRO A 173 2.88 -1.55 31.90
C PRO A 173 3.21 -2.57 30.80
N GLY A 174 3.42 -3.82 31.18
CA GLY A 174 3.83 -4.91 30.27
C GLY A 174 5.34 -5.01 30.01
N TYR A 175 6.15 -4.14 30.62
CA TYR A 175 7.61 -4.13 30.52
C TYR A 175 8.29 -3.99 31.89
N GLU A 176 7.71 -4.58 32.93
CA GLU A 176 8.13 -4.43 34.33
C GLU A 176 9.57 -4.92 34.61
N GLY A 177 10.11 -5.80 33.78
CA GLY A 177 11.51 -6.26 33.87
C GLY A 177 12.53 -5.35 33.18
N SER A 178 12.09 -4.25 32.55
CA SER A 178 12.94 -3.36 31.75
C SER A 178 12.93 -1.93 32.29
N ALA A 179 14.10 -1.29 32.25
CA ALA A 179 14.22 0.14 32.49
C ALA A 179 13.58 0.94 31.34
N THR A 180 13.00 2.10 31.66
CA THR A 180 12.34 2.96 30.66
C THR A 180 13.31 4.00 30.11
N ILE A 181 13.29 4.26 28.80
CA ILE A 181 13.99 5.39 28.21
C ILE A 181 13.02 6.57 28.22
N GLN A 182 13.30 7.57 29.05
CA GLN A 182 12.57 8.83 29.03
C GLN A 182 13.25 9.76 28.02
N ILE A 183 12.49 10.22 27.03
CA ILE A 183 12.92 11.22 26.05
C ILE A 183 12.17 12.51 26.34
N THR A 184 12.91 13.58 26.63
CA THR A 184 12.35 14.89 26.92
C THR A 184 12.62 15.81 25.74
N TYR A 185 11.54 16.34 25.17
CA TYR A 185 11.60 17.35 24.10
C TYR A 185 11.28 18.72 24.68
N THR A 186 12.13 19.70 24.37
CA THR A 186 11.89 21.11 24.71
C THR A 186 11.87 21.90 23.41
N ILE A 187 10.71 22.44 23.06
CA ILE A 187 10.52 23.25 21.84
C ILE A 187 10.02 24.64 22.29
N PRO A 188 10.88 25.67 22.30
CA PRO A 188 10.47 27.01 22.69
C PRO A 188 9.56 27.66 21.63
N SER A 189 8.82 28.68 22.03
CA SER A 189 8.05 29.52 21.10
C SER A 189 8.99 30.24 20.10
N GLY A 190 8.48 30.52 18.91
CA GLY A 190 9.23 31.19 17.85
C GLY A 190 8.33 31.73 16.74
N ILE A 191 8.94 32.21 15.66
CA ILE A 191 8.26 32.72 14.46
C ILE A 191 8.41 31.68 13.35
N GLN A 192 7.34 31.45 12.59
CA GLN A 192 7.36 30.52 11.46
C GLN A 192 8.33 31.00 10.38
N GLY A 193 9.31 30.15 10.04
CA GLY A 193 10.25 30.39 8.94
C GLY A 193 9.67 30.06 7.57
N VAL A 194 10.44 30.33 6.52
CA VAL A 194 10.13 29.86 5.17
C VAL A 194 10.15 28.33 5.12
N ARG A 195 9.26 27.72 4.33
CA ARG A 195 9.35 26.29 4.04
C ARG A 195 10.63 26.02 3.23
N GLY A 196 11.53 25.21 3.79
CA GLY A 196 12.74 24.72 3.13
C GLY A 196 12.48 23.52 2.23
#